data_AF-A0A933SSH0-F1
#
_entry.id   AF-A0A933SSH0-F1
#
_cell.length_a   1.000
_cell.length_b   1.000
_cell.length_c   1.000
_cell.angle_alpha   90.00
_cell.angle_beta   90.00
_cell.angle_gamma   90.00
#
_symmetry.space_group_name_H-M   'P 1'
#
loop_
_entity.id
_entity.type
_entity.pdbx_description
1 polymer ?
#
loop_
_entity_poly.entity_id
_entity_poly.type
_entity_poly.pdbx_seq_one_letter_code
_entity_poly.pdbx_strand_id
1 'polypeptide(L)'
;MEYAAGGISGSEDKWDEARFDVILENPPFSGDRSDAKRLLRVEKGDKYVLFLAHALRSLRPSGRAGIIFPNGILFGDSNSHIEVKRRLLKEFDLQAVVTLPKGMFEPYTPNPTCFFIFQKTGKPTKSVWFYRLEGDGSSLKKARKFGPQFRNDFPGLLAKWTKRETEEGRAWRVPAKLIEEKNYNMTLSALGLVEPEKVEHAEPEEILESVAAKEERIFDLIREMQELLLEGNGNGKV
;
A
#
# COMPACT_ATOMS: atom_id res chain seq x y z
N MET A 1 6.12 -28.81 6.37
CA MET A 1 6.08 -27.41 5.92
C MET A 1 4.64 -26.96 6.02
N GLU A 2 4.29 -26.16 7.02
CA GLU A 2 2.96 -25.54 7.08
C GLU A 2 2.98 -24.26 6.24
N TYR A 3 2.06 -24.17 5.29
CA TYR A 3 1.82 -22.98 4.49
C TYR A 3 0.52 -22.36 4.97
N ALA A 4 0.53 -21.09 5.37
CA ALA A 4 -0.69 -20.34 5.60
C ALA A 4 -1.16 -19.77 4.25
N ALA A 5 -2.10 -20.46 3.60
CA ALA A 5 -2.89 -19.94 2.50
C ALA A 5 -4.32 -19.71 3.02
N GLY A 6 -4.54 -18.61 3.73
CA GLY A 6 -5.83 -18.25 4.32
C GLY A 6 -5.72 -16.99 5.17
N GLY A 7 -6.68 -16.07 5.05
CA GLY A 7 -6.71 -14.83 5.81
C GLY A 7 -6.76 -15.09 7.31
N ILE A 8 -5.99 -14.31 8.07
CA ILE A 8 -5.74 -14.42 9.52
C ILE A 8 -6.96 -13.91 10.33
N SER A 9 -8.19 -14.19 9.88
CA SER A 9 -9.43 -13.54 10.35
C SER A 9 -10.41 -14.43 11.09
N GLY A 10 -9.92 -15.36 11.92
CA GLY A 10 -10.71 -16.20 12.83
C GLY A 10 -10.50 -15.88 14.30
N SER A 11 -11.50 -16.15 15.14
CA SER A 11 -11.42 -16.01 16.60
C SER A 11 -10.54 -17.09 17.24
N GLU A 12 -9.78 -16.71 18.28
CA GLU A 12 -8.81 -17.54 19.04
C GLU A 12 -7.94 -18.45 18.15
N ASP A 13 -7.26 -17.84 17.19
CA ASP A 13 -6.34 -18.57 16.33
C ASP A 13 -5.01 -18.84 17.05
N LYS A 14 -4.67 -20.14 17.16
CA LYS A 14 -3.36 -20.76 17.46
C LYS A 14 -2.12 -20.16 16.78
N TRP A 15 -2.31 -19.15 15.93
CA TRP A 15 -1.31 -18.54 15.07
C TRP A 15 -0.71 -17.24 15.63
N ASP A 16 -1.31 -16.65 16.68
CA ASP A 16 -0.76 -15.43 17.32
C ASP A 16 0.64 -15.66 17.90
N GLU A 17 0.93 -16.89 18.33
CA GLU A 17 2.26 -17.34 18.80
C GLU A 17 3.06 -18.07 17.73
N ALA A 18 2.40 -18.48 16.64
CA ALA A 18 3.07 -19.23 15.60
C ALA A 18 4.16 -18.41 14.93
N ARG A 19 5.21 -19.12 14.55
CA ARG A 19 6.32 -18.55 13.80
C ARG A 19 6.39 -19.22 12.44
N PHE A 20 6.60 -18.42 11.40
CA PHE A 20 6.58 -18.88 10.02
C PHE A 20 7.95 -18.77 9.35
N ASP A 21 8.26 -19.73 8.47
CA ASP A 21 9.43 -19.67 7.60
C ASP A 21 9.19 -18.75 6.39
N VAL A 22 7.94 -18.66 5.94
CA VAL A 22 7.52 -17.82 4.81
C VAL A 22 6.19 -17.12 5.13
N ILE A 23 6.13 -15.82 4.89
CA ILE A 23 4.90 -15.01 4.94
C ILE A 23 4.66 -14.40 3.55
N LEU A 24 3.47 -14.58 2.99
CA LEU A 24 3.04 -13.91 1.76
C LEU A 24 1.70 -13.26 2.02
N GLU A 25 1.64 -11.93 1.97
CA GLU A 25 0.45 -11.19 2.37
C GLU A 25 0.09 -10.09 1.37
N ASN A 26 -1.22 -9.94 1.17
CA ASN A 26 -1.83 -8.75 0.58
C ASN A 26 -2.89 -8.26 1.56
N PRO A 27 -2.50 -7.50 2.61
CA PRO A 27 -3.42 -7.01 3.61
C PRO A 27 -4.59 -6.24 2.97
N PRO A 28 -5.81 -6.36 3.52
CA PRO A 28 -7.00 -5.82 2.88
C PRO A 28 -6.94 -4.30 2.71
N PHE A 29 -7.17 -3.85 1.47
CA PHE A 29 -7.18 -2.42 1.11
C PHE A 29 -8.41 -1.70 1.67
N SER A 30 -9.59 -2.32 1.57
CA SER A 30 -10.85 -1.93 2.20
C SER A 30 -10.99 -2.58 3.59
N GLY A 31 -12.01 -2.18 4.35
CA GLY A 31 -12.20 -2.62 5.74
C GLY A 31 -11.73 -1.57 6.75
N ASP A 32 -12.48 -1.47 7.83
CA ASP A 32 -12.29 -0.44 8.84
C ASP A 32 -11.01 -0.72 9.64
N ARG A 33 -10.43 0.32 10.24
CA ARG A 33 -9.26 0.18 11.11
C ARG A 33 -9.54 -0.82 12.23
N SER A 34 -10.78 -0.88 12.70
CA SER A 34 -11.30 -1.83 13.68
C SER A 34 -11.09 -3.29 13.25
N ASP A 35 -11.18 -3.62 11.96
CA ASP A 35 -10.92 -4.95 11.44
C ASP A 35 -9.45 -5.32 11.62
N ALA A 36 -8.51 -4.48 11.18
CA ALA A 36 -7.08 -4.72 11.40
C ALA A 36 -6.71 -4.76 12.90
N LYS A 37 -7.33 -3.90 13.72
CA LYS A 37 -7.17 -3.93 15.17
C LYS A 37 -7.68 -5.23 15.80
N ARG A 38 -8.81 -5.76 15.32
CA ARG A 38 -9.37 -7.03 15.77
C ARG A 38 -8.50 -8.21 15.32
N LEU A 39 -8.04 -8.18 14.07
CA LEU A 39 -7.16 -9.19 13.47
C LEU A 39 -5.81 -9.26 14.19
N LEU A 40 -5.25 -8.11 14.57
CA LEU A 40 -3.90 -8.01 15.12
C LEU A 40 -3.87 -7.72 16.63
N ARG A 41 -5.05 -7.59 17.25
CA ARG A 41 -5.28 -7.25 18.67
C ARG A 41 -4.51 -6.01 19.14
N VAL A 42 -4.59 -4.92 18.40
CA VAL A 42 -3.89 -3.67 18.74
C VAL A 42 -4.87 -2.49 18.88
N GLU A 43 -4.70 -1.67 19.91
CA GLU A 43 -5.65 -0.60 20.25
C GLU A 43 -5.50 0.67 19.39
N LYS A 44 -4.29 0.97 18.90
CA LYS A 44 -3.92 2.19 18.15
C LYS A 44 -2.81 1.89 17.12
N GLY A 45 -2.80 2.60 15.99
CA GLY A 45 -1.78 2.48 14.93
C GLY A 45 -2.36 2.42 13.51
N ASP A 46 -1.60 2.85 12.51
CA ASP A 46 -1.98 2.68 11.10
C ASP A 46 -2.09 1.18 10.77
N LYS A 47 -3.13 0.76 10.04
CA LYS A 47 -3.38 -0.67 9.82
C LYS A 47 -2.21 -1.38 9.13
N TYR A 48 -1.53 -0.73 8.18
CA TYR A 48 -0.42 -1.34 7.44
C TYR A 48 0.85 -1.39 8.29
N VAL A 49 1.06 -0.43 9.20
CA VAL A 49 2.09 -0.51 10.24
C VAL A 49 1.87 -1.74 11.13
N LEU A 50 0.62 -2.02 11.50
CA LEU A 50 0.29 -3.19 12.31
C LEU A 50 0.58 -4.50 11.56
N PHE A 51 0.18 -4.62 10.28
CA PHE A 51 0.49 -5.81 9.47
C PHE A 51 2.00 -6.03 9.33
N LEU A 52 2.77 -4.97 9.03
CA LEU A 52 4.22 -5.08 8.97
C LEU A 52 4.80 -5.50 10.33
N ALA A 53 4.39 -4.87 11.43
CA ALA A 53 4.86 -5.23 12.77
C ALA A 53 4.53 -6.68 13.15
N HIS A 54 3.35 -7.17 12.75
CA HIS A 54 2.97 -8.58 12.91
C HIS A 54 3.93 -9.49 12.14
N ALA A 55 4.15 -9.25 10.85
CA ALA A 55 5.06 -10.06 10.05
C ALA A 55 6.49 -10.10 10.63
N LEU A 56 7.03 -8.96 11.09
CA LEU A 56 8.35 -8.91 11.74
C LEU A 56 8.39 -9.79 13.02
N ARG A 57 7.32 -9.78 13.80
CA ARG A 57 7.21 -10.62 15.01
C ARG A 57 7.06 -12.11 14.66
N SER A 58 6.25 -12.43 13.67
CA SER A 58 5.84 -13.79 13.31
C SER A 58 6.88 -14.55 12.48
N LEU A 59 7.87 -13.90 11.87
CA LEU A 59 8.95 -14.62 11.18
C LEU A 59 9.89 -15.36 12.14
N ARG A 60 10.20 -16.62 11.81
CA ARG A 60 11.33 -17.39 12.39
C ARG A 60 12.67 -16.76 11.98
N PRO A 61 13.77 -17.03 12.72
CA PRO A 61 15.11 -16.76 12.21
C PRO A 61 15.28 -17.34 10.81
N SER A 62 15.90 -16.58 9.91
CA SER A 62 16.04 -16.88 8.47
C SER A 62 14.74 -16.96 7.66
N GLY A 63 13.57 -16.77 8.28
CA GLY A 63 12.29 -16.69 7.60
C GLY A 63 12.19 -15.44 6.71
N ARG A 64 11.39 -15.52 5.65
CA ARG A 64 11.25 -14.47 4.64
C ARG A 64 9.80 -14.05 4.43
N ALA A 65 9.58 -12.79 4.06
CA ALA A 65 8.26 -12.27 3.76
C ALA A 65 8.23 -11.52 2.43
N GLY A 66 7.09 -11.63 1.75
CA GLY A 66 6.68 -10.78 0.64
C GLY A 66 5.32 -10.16 0.98
N ILE A 67 5.24 -8.84 1.11
CA ILE A 67 4.00 -8.16 1.52
C ILE A 67 3.70 -6.95 0.65
N ILE A 68 2.46 -6.86 0.16
CA ILE A 68 1.96 -5.73 -0.63
C ILE A 68 1.34 -4.69 0.30
N PHE A 69 1.61 -3.41 0.09
CA PHE A 69 1.04 -2.30 0.86
C PHE A 69 0.65 -1.15 -0.07
N PRO A 70 -0.31 -0.28 0.29
CA PRO A 70 -0.37 1.06 -0.30
C PRO A 70 0.92 1.84 -0.05
N ASN A 71 1.22 2.79 -0.93
CA ASN A 71 2.43 3.60 -0.81
C ASN A 71 2.55 4.41 0.49
N GLY A 72 1.47 4.56 1.27
CA GLY A 72 1.49 5.18 2.60
C GLY A 72 2.59 4.65 3.52
N ILE A 73 2.91 3.35 3.44
CA ILE A 73 3.98 2.75 4.26
C ILE A 73 5.37 3.31 3.91
N LEU A 74 5.58 3.77 2.67
CA LEU A 74 6.86 4.31 2.20
C LEU A 74 7.15 5.68 2.83
N PHE A 75 6.17 6.59 2.81
CA PHE A 75 6.34 7.99 3.21
C PHE A 75 5.80 8.32 4.60
N GLY A 76 5.00 7.44 5.22
CA GLY A 76 4.43 7.69 6.54
C GLY A 76 5.51 8.04 7.56
N ASP A 77 5.29 9.13 8.29
CA ASP A 77 6.27 9.83 9.13
C ASP A 77 5.89 9.87 10.61
N SER A 78 4.71 9.37 10.97
CA SER A 78 4.33 9.17 12.37
C SER A 78 5.39 8.31 13.10
N ASN A 79 5.52 8.48 14.41
CA ASN A 79 6.43 7.66 15.24
C ASN A 79 6.27 6.16 15.00
N SER A 80 5.03 5.66 14.82
CA SER A 80 4.77 4.24 14.55
C SER A 80 5.31 3.75 13.20
N HIS A 81 5.27 4.60 12.17
CA HIS A 81 5.82 4.30 10.84
C HIS A 81 7.35 4.30 10.87
N ILE A 82 7.94 5.32 11.51
CA ILE A 82 9.40 5.42 11.68
C ILE A 82 9.91 4.21 12.47
N GLU A 83 9.26 3.87 13.58
CA GLU A 83 9.67 2.77 14.45
C GLU A 83 9.64 1.41 13.74
N VAL A 84 8.56 1.10 13.02
CA VAL A 84 8.46 -0.18 12.31
C VAL A 84 9.46 -0.28 11.17
N LYS A 85 9.70 0.81 10.43
CA LYS A 85 10.71 0.86 9.35
C LYS A 85 12.13 0.78 9.91
N ARG A 86 12.40 1.44 11.03
CA ARG A 86 13.68 1.34 11.74
C ARG A 86 13.93 -0.09 12.20
N ARG A 87 12.94 -0.74 12.80
CA ARG A 87 13.05 -2.14 13.21
C ARG A 87 13.30 -3.06 12.02
N LEU A 88 12.57 -2.88 10.92
CA LEU A 88 12.78 -3.60 9.67
C LEU A 88 14.24 -3.45 9.19
N LEU A 89 14.78 -2.23 9.10
CA LEU A 89 16.16 -2.02 8.64
C LEU A 89 17.22 -2.50 9.64
N LYS A 90 16.93 -2.56 10.94
CA LYS A 90 17.89 -2.95 11.98
C LYS A 90 17.98 -4.47 12.19
N GLU A 91 16.86 -5.16 12.15
CA GLU A 91 16.76 -6.59 12.52
C GLU A 91 16.62 -7.53 11.31
N PHE A 92 16.32 -6.98 10.13
CA PHE A 92 16.03 -7.73 8.92
C PHE A 92 16.90 -7.25 7.76
N ASP A 93 17.00 -8.11 6.76
CA ASP A 93 17.50 -7.76 5.43
C ASP A 93 16.29 -7.38 4.55
N LEU A 94 16.01 -6.08 4.39
CA LEU A 94 15.04 -5.57 3.42
C LEU A 94 15.65 -5.65 2.03
N GLN A 95 15.37 -6.76 1.36
CA GLN A 95 16.02 -7.12 0.10
C GLN A 95 15.52 -6.28 -1.07
N ALA A 96 14.22 -5.94 -1.08
CA ALA A 96 13.66 -5.14 -2.15
C ALA A 96 12.39 -4.38 -1.75
N VAL A 97 12.20 -3.24 -2.41
CA VAL A 97 10.96 -2.48 -2.47
C VAL A 97 10.60 -2.27 -3.94
N VAL A 98 9.49 -2.86 -4.37
CA VAL A 98 8.99 -2.71 -5.75
C VAL A 98 7.81 -1.75 -5.72
N THR A 99 7.89 -0.61 -6.42
CA THR A 99 6.73 0.29 -6.56
C THR A 99 5.85 -0.21 -7.70
N LEU A 100 4.56 -0.27 -7.46
CA LEU A 100 3.55 -0.75 -8.41
C LEU A 100 2.74 0.44 -8.95
N PRO A 101 2.35 0.43 -10.23
CA PRO A 101 1.68 1.53 -10.87
C PRO A 101 0.25 1.71 -10.34
N LYS A 102 -0.25 2.93 -10.46
CA LYS A 102 -1.67 3.25 -10.24
C LYS A 102 -2.55 2.36 -11.12
N GLY A 103 -3.72 1.96 -10.62
CA GLY A 103 -4.68 1.16 -11.40
C GLY A 103 -4.41 -0.35 -11.42
N MET A 104 -3.26 -0.82 -10.91
CA MET A 104 -2.96 -2.25 -10.83
C MET A 104 -3.97 -3.03 -9.97
N PHE A 105 -4.45 -2.42 -8.88
CA PHE A 105 -5.41 -3.04 -7.95
C PHE A 105 -6.84 -2.50 -8.10
N GLU A 106 -7.16 -1.82 -9.20
CA GLU A 106 -8.55 -1.44 -9.44
C GLU A 106 -9.43 -2.66 -9.74
N PRO A 107 -10.71 -2.65 -9.31
CA PRO A 107 -11.44 -1.54 -8.68
C PRO A 107 -11.28 -1.42 -7.15
N TYR A 108 -10.44 -2.25 -6.52
CA TYR A 108 -10.33 -2.30 -5.05
C TYR A 108 -9.62 -1.10 -4.44
N THR A 109 -8.57 -0.61 -5.10
CA THR A 109 -7.94 0.66 -4.74
C THR A 109 -7.40 1.39 -5.97
N PRO A 110 -7.70 2.70 -6.12
CA PRO A 110 -7.10 3.52 -7.16
C PRO A 110 -5.70 4.01 -6.78
N ASN A 111 -5.25 3.78 -5.53
CA ASN A 111 -3.97 4.28 -5.05
C ASN A 111 -2.81 3.37 -5.50
N PRO A 112 -1.62 3.93 -5.78
CA PRO A 112 -0.44 3.14 -6.06
C PRO A 112 -0.02 2.34 -4.80
N THR A 113 0.56 1.18 -5.06
CA THR A 113 0.97 0.21 -4.04
C THR A 113 2.45 -0.13 -4.19
N CYS A 114 2.99 -0.84 -3.22
CA CYS A 114 4.37 -1.28 -3.22
C CYS A 114 4.46 -2.69 -2.65
N PHE A 115 5.53 -3.40 -2.99
CA PHE A 115 5.80 -4.76 -2.55
C PHE A 115 7.13 -4.83 -1.83
N PHE A 116 7.10 -5.24 -0.56
CA PHE A 116 8.28 -5.39 0.29
C PHE A 116 8.70 -6.85 0.30
N ILE A 117 9.99 -7.09 0.11
CA ILE A 117 10.58 -8.42 0.22
C ILE A 117 11.72 -8.36 1.21
N PHE A 118 11.63 -9.12 2.30
CA PHE A 118 12.61 -9.06 3.38
C PHE A 118 12.81 -10.42 4.06
N GLN A 119 13.93 -10.56 4.76
CA GLN A 119 14.30 -11.77 5.48
C GLN A 119 14.77 -11.44 6.90
N LYS A 120 14.37 -12.25 7.89
CA LYS A 120 14.80 -12.11 9.28
C LYS A 120 16.20 -12.66 9.47
N THR A 121 17.20 -11.80 9.32
CA THR A 121 18.62 -12.18 9.42
C THR A 121 19.20 -11.90 10.81
N GLY A 122 18.53 -11.09 11.63
CA GLY A 122 19.08 -10.57 12.88
C GLY A 122 20.23 -9.57 12.66
N LYS A 123 20.43 -9.12 11.42
CA LYS A 123 21.49 -8.21 11.02
C LYS A 123 20.87 -7.00 10.30
N PRO A 124 21.47 -5.81 10.43
CA PRO A 124 20.97 -4.63 9.73
C PRO A 124 21.01 -4.79 8.21
N THR A 125 19.99 -4.27 7.54
CA THR A 125 19.97 -4.06 6.10
C THR A 125 21.14 -3.17 5.70
N LYS A 126 21.93 -3.61 4.72
CA LYS A 126 23.03 -2.79 4.17
C LYS A 126 22.56 -1.89 3.04
N SER A 127 21.77 -2.45 2.13
CA SER A 127 21.20 -1.74 0.98
C SER A 127 19.92 -2.43 0.54
N VAL A 128 18.98 -1.65 0.00
CA VAL A 128 17.71 -2.12 -0.54
C VAL A 128 17.72 -2.01 -2.05
N TRP A 129 17.21 -3.01 -2.75
CA TRP A 129 16.99 -2.93 -4.19
C TRP A 129 15.61 -2.34 -4.48
N PHE A 130 15.57 -1.20 -5.16
CA PHE A 130 14.33 -0.57 -5.59
C PHE A 130 14.04 -0.93 -7.03
N TYR A 131 12.79 -1.27 -7.35
CA TYR A 131 12.36 -1.51 -8.73
C TYR A 131 11.04 -0.79 -9.01
N ARG A 132 11.01 0.03 -10.06
CA ARG A 132 9.82 0.72 -10.54
C ARG A 132 9.10 -0.12 -11.58
N LEU A 133 8.00 -0.75 -11.16
CA LEU A 133 7.09 -1.46 -12.05
C LEU A 133 6.11 -0.45 -12.65
N GLU A 134 5.93 -0.49 -13.97
CA GLU A 134 5.03 0.43 -14.71
C GLU A 134 3.86 -0.30 -15.37
N GLY A 135 3.92 -1.63 -15.51
CA GLY A 135 2.78 -2.41 -15.96
C GLY A 135 2.88 -3.91 -15.64
N ASP A 136 1.72 -4.55 -15.53
CA ASP A 136 1.55 -6.00 -15.28
C ASP A 136 0.91 -6.75 -16.45
N GLY A 137 0.94 -6.17 -17.64
CA GLY A 137 0.26 -6.71 -18.82
C GLY A 137 -1.24 -6.40 -18.84
N SER A 138 -1.70 -5.44 -18.03
CA SER A 138 -3.08 -4.96 -18.05
C SER A 138 -3.22 -3.50 -18.47
N SER A 139 -4.46 -3.10 -18.76
CA SER A 139 -4.85 -1.73 -19.11
C SER A 139 -4.68 -0.71 -17.99
N LEU A 140 -4.41 -1.12 -16.74
CA LEU A 140 -4.35 -0.26 -15.55
C LEU A 140 -5.56 0.66 -15.36
N LYS A 141 -6.74 0.20 -15.80
CA LYS A 141 -8.03 0.89 -15.66
C LYS A 141 -9.00 0.03 -14.87
N LYS A 142 -10.05 0.65 -14.32
CA LYS A 142 -11.13 -0.03 -13.58
C LYS A 142 -11.66 -1.29 -14.27
N ALA A 143 -11.92 -1.20 -15.57
CA ALA A 143 -12.19 -2.35 -16.42
C ALA A 143 -10.85 -2.94 -16.90
N ARG A 144 -10.26 -3.82 -16.08
CA ARG A 144 -8.98 -4.45 -16.37
C ARG A 144 -9.09 -5.32 -17.63
N LYS A 145 -8.25 -5.03 -18.62
CA LYS A 145 -8.06 -5.86 -19.81
C LYS A 145 -6.61 -6.32 -19.84
N PHE A 146 -6.37 -7.59 -20.14
CA PHE A 146 -5.02 -8.14 -20.31
C PHE A 146 -4.75 -8.42 -21.78
N GLY A 147 -3.48 -8.34 -22.18
CA GLY A 147 -3.08 -8.59 -23.57
C GLY A 147 -1.65 -8.15 -23.86
N PRO A 148 -1.05 -8.67 -24.95
CA PRO A 148 0.35 -8.42 -25.31
C PRO A 148 0.65 -6.95 -25.64
N GLN A 149 -0.38 -6.17 -25.98
CA GLN A 149 -0.26 -4.73 -26.22
C GLN A 149 -0.02 -3.92 -24.94
N PHE A 150 -0.28 -4.49 -23.76
CA PHE A 150 -0.06 -3.81 -22.49
C PHE A 150 1.31 -4.15 -21.93
N ARG A 151 1.99 -3.13 -21.40
CA ARG A 151 3.31 -3.25 -20.79
C ARG A 151 3.28 -4.28 -19.65
N ASN A 152 4.19 -5.25 -19.68
CA ASN A 152 4.39 -6.22 -18.61
C ASN A 152 5.86 -6.26 -18.19
N ASP A 153 6.15 -5.78 -16.99
CA ASP A 153 7.51 -5.67 -16.47
C ASP A 153 7.95 -6.88 -15.63
N PHE A 154 7.04 -7.78 -15.26
CA PHE A 154 7.37 -8.92 -14.40
C PHE A 154 8.47 -9.82 -14.96
N PRO A 155 8.49 -10.17 -16.26
CA PRO A 155 9.59 -10.96 -16.82
C PRO A 155 10.96 -10.26 -16.67
N GLY A 156 11.00 -8.95 -16.92
CA GLY A 156 12.22 -8.14 -16.75
C GLY A 156 12.66 -8.02 -15.29
N LEU A 157 11.70 -7.86 -14.37
CA LEU A 157 11.95 -7.83 -12.94
C LEU A 157 12.56 -9.16 -12.48
N LEU A 158 11.95 -10.29 -12.87
CA LEU A 158 12.41 -11.63 -12.49
C LEU A 158 13.81 -11.95 -13.04
N ALA A 159 14.11 -11.54 -14.27
CA ALA A 159 15.44 -11.70 -14.85
C ALA A 159 16.51 -10.94 -14.04
N LYS A 160 16.19 -9.73 -13.57
CA LYS A 160 17.10 -8.90 -12.76
C LYS A 160 17.16 -9.30 -11.30
N TRP A 161 16.14 -9.99 -10.80
CA TRP A 161 16.01 -10.36 -9.38
C TRP A 161 17.26 -11.08 -8.88
N THR A 162 17.72 -12.13 -9.55
CA THR A 162 18.80 -13.01 -9.07
C THR A 162 20.07 -12.25 -8.69
N LYS A 163 20.44 -11.22 -9.45
CA LYS A 163 21.64 -10.39 -9.19
C LYS A 163 21.32 -9.00 -8.66
N ARG A 164 20.03 -8.64 -8.53
CA ARG A 164 19.57 -7.28 -8.20
C ARG A 164 20.25 -6.24 -9.09
N GLU A 165 20.18 -6.46 -10.40
CA GLU A 165 20.80 -5.57 -11.39
C GLU A 165 20.14 -4.19 -11.36
N THR A 166 20.92 -3.14 -11.56
CA THR A 166 20.44 -1.76 -11.65
C THR A 166 20.18 -1.39 -13.09
N GLU A 167 19.18 -0.54 -13.32
CA GLU A 167 18.76 -0.04 -14.63
C GLU A 167 18.36 1.42 -14.45
N GLU A 168 18.94 2.32 -15.23
CA GLU A 168 18.61 3.74 -15.16
C GLU A 168 17.10 3.96 -15.35
N GLY A 169 16.50 4.77 -14.48
CA GLY A 169 15.06 5.05 -14.49
C GLY A 169 14.16 3.90 -14.00
N ARG A 170 14.69 2.70 -13.72
CA ARG A 170 13.86 1.53 -13.36
C ARG A 170 14.31 0.75 -12.14
N ALA A 171 15.61 0.56 -11.91
CA ALA A 171 16.11 -0.27 -10.83
C ALA A 171 17.36 0.32 -10.17
N TRP A 172 17.36 0.42 -8.85
CA TRP A 172 18.43 1.07 -8.09
C TRP A 172 18.85 0.25 -6.89
N ARG A 173 20.07 0.49 -6.41
CA ARG A 173 20.56 -0.06 -5.15
C ARG A 173 20.84 1.09 -4.20
N VAL A 174 20.06 1.15 -3.12
CA VAL A 174 20.06 2.28 -2.19
C VAL A 174 20.66 1.84 -0.85
N PRO A 175 21.72 2.49 -0.35
CA PRO A 175 22.23 2.22 0.99
C PRO A 175 21.17 2.48 2.07
N ALA A 176 21.07 1.62 3.08
CA ALA A 176 20.12 1.79 4.18
C ALA A 176 20.32 3.14 4.92
N LYS A 177 21.57 3.60 5.00
CA LYS A 177 21.92 4.90 5.59
C LYS A 177 21.21 6.08 4.91
N LEU A 178 21.05 6.05 3.57
CA LEU A 178 20.32 7.11 2.86
C LEU A 178 18.84 7.10 3.26
N ILE A 179 18.25 5.93 3.46
CA ILE A 179 16.86 5.81 3.93
C ILE A 179 16.72 6.39 5.35
N GLU A 180 17.69 6.13 6.23
CA GLU A 180 17.73 6.72 7.58
C GLU A 180 17.87 8.25 7.54
N GLU A 181 18.78 8.78 6.70
CA GLU A 181 18.97 10.22 6.47
C GLU A 181 17.70 10.90 5.93
N LYS A 182 16.88 10.17 5.17
CA LYS A 182 15.56 10.62 4.68
C LYS A 182 14.42 10.33 5.65
N ASN A 183 14.71 10.18 6.95
CA ASN A 183 13.73 9.89 7.99
C ASN A 183 12.84 8.67 7.69
N TYR A 184 13.46 7.61 7.16
CA TYR A 184 12.81 6.39 6.72
C TYR A 184 11.80 6.58 5.57
N ASN A 185 11.84 7.70 4.84
CA ASN A 185 11.04 7.86 3.64
C ASN A 185 11.65 7.07 2.48
N MET A 186 10.92 6.06 2.01
CA MET A 186 11.36 5.13 0.95
C MET A 186 10.70 5.42 -0.41
N THR A 187 10.08 6.59 -0.61
CA THR A 187 9.61 6.96 -1.95
C THR A 187 10.79 7.21 -2.88
N LEU A 188 10.64 6.85 -4.16
CA LEU A 188 11.70 7.03 -5.15
C LEU A 188 12.14 8.50 -5.28
N SER A 189 11.19 9.44 -5.14
CA SER A 189 11.47 10.89 -5.20
C SER A 189 12.21 11.40 -3.96
N ALA A 190 11.84 10.98 -2.75
CA ALA A 190 12.55 11.36 -1.53
C ALA A 190 14.00 10.86 -1.51
N LEU A 191 14.23 9.71 -2.14
CA LEU A 191 15.56 9.11 -2.32
C LEU A 191 16.34 9.72 -3.51
N GLY A 192 15.75 10.64 -4.27
CA GLY A 192 16.39 11.28 -5.42
C GLY A 192 16.59 10.37 -6.63
N LEU A 193 15.81 9.29 -6.74
CA LEU A 193 15.93 8.30 -7.82
C LEU A 193 15.08 8.64 -9.05
N VAL A 194 14.03 9.43 -8.83
CA VAL A 194 13.13 9.95 -9.87
C VAL A 194 12.76 11.38 -9.52
N GLU A 195 12.43 12.17 -10.54
CA GLU A 195 11.85 13.49 -10.30
C GLU A 195 10.50 13.35 -9.59
N PRO A 196 10.18 14.22 -8.61
CA PRO A 196 8.84 14.27 -8.04
C PRO A 196 7.83 14.51 -9.15
N GLU A 197 6.77 13.70 -9.20
CA GLU A 197 5.60 14.06 -10.00
C GLU A 197 5.15 15.45 -9.54
N LYS A 198 5.08 16.40 -10.48
CA LYS A 198 4.37 17.66 -10.25
C LYS A 198 2.92 17.28 -10.06
N VAL A 199 2.46 17.28 -8.81
CA VAL A 199 1.03 17.21 -8.53
C VAL A 199 0.50 18.57 -8.97
N GLU A 200 -0.09 18.62 -10.16
CA GLU A 200 -0.95 19.74 -10.53
C GLU A 200 -2.12 19.74 -9.56
N HIS A 201 -2.03 20.64 -8.58
CA HIS A 201 -3.19 21.00 -7.79
C HIS A 201 -4.02 21.95 -8.65
N ALA A 202 -5.33 21.74 -8.68
CA ALA A 202 -6.24 22.76 -9.16
C ALA A 202 -5.94 24.05 -8.39
N GLU A 203 -5.94 25.19 -9.08
CA GLU A 203 -5.71 26.48 -8.44
C GLU A 203 -6.78 26.68 -7.35
N PRO A 204 -6.48 27.36 -6.23
CA PRO A 204 -7.43 27.56 -5.14
C PRO A 204 -8.79 28.06 -5.61
N GLU A 205 -8.83 28.92 -6.64
CA GLU A 205 -10.06 29.39 -7.26
C GLU A 205 -10.89 28.26 -7.90
N GLU A 206 -10.26 27.35 -8.65
CA GLU A 206 -10.94 26.20 -9.27
C GLU A 206 -11.49 25.22 -8.22
N ILE A 207 -10.78 25.05 -7.11
CA ILE A 207 -11.26 24.26 -5.98
C ILE A 207 -12.50 24.92 -5.36
N LEU A 208 -12.46 26.24 -5.14
CA LEU A 208 -13.58 27.00 -4.58
C LEU A 208 -14.80 26.98 -5.50
N GLU A 209 -14.61 27.14 -6.81
CA GLU A 209 -15.68 26.99 -7.80
C GLU A 209 -16.28 25.58 -7.78
N SER A 210 -15.44 24.54 -7.69
CA SER A 210 -15.91 23.16 -7.56
C SER A 210 -16.70 22.93 -6.27
N VAL A 211 -16.31 23.55 -5.16
CA VAL A 211 -17.04 23.48 -3.88
C VAL A 211 -18.40 24.17 -4.02
N ALA A 212 -18.43 25.40 -4.53
CA ALA A 212 -19.67 26.15 -4.72
C ALA A 212 -20.67 25.41 -5.63
N ALA A 213 -20.19 24.86 -6.75
CA ALA A 213 -21.03 24.07 -7.66
C ALA A 213 -21.58 22.79 -7.01
N LYS A 214 -20.82 22.16 -6.10
CA LYS A 214 -21.30 21.01 -5.33
C LYS A 214 -22.31 21.42 -4.27
N GLU A 215 -22.16 22.58 -3.64
CA GLU A 215 -23.13 23.12 -2.67
C GLU A 215 -24.47 23.43 -3.35
N GLU A 216 -24.46 24.08 -4.51
CA GLU A 216 -25.67 24.33 -5.30
C GLU A 216 -26.40 23.03 -5.62
N ARG A 217 -25.65 22.01 -6.06
CA ARG A 217 -26.21 20.69 -6.34
C ARG A 217 -26.76 19.99 -5.10
N ILE A 218 -26.17 20.20 -3.93
CA ILE A 218 -26.72 19.70 -2.66
C ILE A 218 -28.06 20.39 -2.36
N PHE A 219 -28.16 21.71 -2.57
CA PHE A 219 -29.41 22.43 -2.35
C PHE A 219 -30.52 21.98 -3.31
N ASP A 220 -30.21 21.76 -4.58
CA ASP A 220 -31.17 21.24 -5.55
C ASP A 220 -31.70 19.87 -5.14
N LEU A 221 -30.80 18.95 -4.75
CA LEU A 221 -31.18 17.62 -4.27
C LEU A 221 -32.06 17.69 -3.01
N ILE A 222 -31.77 18.60 -2.08
CA ILE A 222 -32.61 18.82 -0.89
C ILE A 222 -34.01 19.30 -1.31
N ARG A 223 -34.10 20.19 -2.30
CA ARG A 223 -35.38 20.69 -2.81
C ARG A 223 -36.21 19.60 -3.46
N GLU A 224 -35.59 18.78 -4.32
CA GLU A 224 -36.23 17.60 -4.92
C GLU A 224 -36.76 16.65 -3.82
N MET A 225 -35.97 16.40 -2.77
CA MET A 225 -36.41 15.59 -1.63
C MET A 225 -37.62 16.20 -0.89
N GLN A 226 -37.66 17.53 -0.73
CA GLN A 226 -38.80 18.22 -0.10
C GLN A 226 -40.06 18.12 -0.95
N GLU A 227 -39.94 18.26 -2.27
CA GLU A 227 -41.07 18.12 -3.21
C GLU A 227 -41.64 16.70 -3.18
N LEU A 228 -40.79 15.67 -3.21
CA LEU A 228 -41.21 14.27 -3.08
C LEU A 228 -41.92 13.97 -1.75
N LEU A 229 -41.50 14.58 -0.64
CA LEU A 229 -42.16 14.43 0.66
C LEU A 229 -43.53 15.13 0.71
N LEU A 230 -43.69 16.24 0.00
CA LEU A 230 -44.97 16.95 -0.11
C LEU A 230 -45.95 16.17 -1.00
N GLU A 231 -45.48 15.56 -2.09
CA GLU A 231 -46.29 14.68 -2.94
C GLU A 231 -46.67 13.38 -2.23
N GLY A 232 -45.76 12.81 -1.42
CA GLY A 232 -46.02 11.62 -0.60
C GLY A 232 -47.05 11.81 0.52
N ASN A 233 -47.21 13.02 1.04
CA ASN A 233 -48.25 13.37 2.02
C ASN A 233 -49.63 13.67 1.38
N GLY A 234 -49.72 13.73 0.05
CA GLY A 234 -50.96 14.00 -0.69
C GLY A 234 -51.82 12.76 -0.99
N ASN A 235 -51.25 11.55 -0.93
CA ASN A 235 -51.96 10.30 -1.31
C ASN A 235 -52.42 9.46 -0.11
N GLY A 236 -52.46 10.03 1.09
CA GLY A 236 -52.80 9.31 2.31
C GLY A 236 -53.85 10.01 3.16
N LYS A 237 -55.05 10.29 2.63
CA LYS A 237 -56.26 10.50 3.45
C LYS A 237 -57.53 10.12 2.66
N VAL A 238 -58.14 9.04 3.15
CA VAL A 238 -59.57 8.66 3.24
C VAL A 238 -60.57 9.44 2.38
#